data_AF-A0A947S2N8-F1
#
_entry.id   AF-A0A947S2N8-F1
#
_cell.length_a   1.000
_cell.length_b   1.000
_cell.length_c   1.000
_cell.angle_alpha   90.00
_cell.angle_beta   90.00
_cell.angle_gamma   90.00
#
_symmetry.space_group_name_H-M   'P 1'
#
loop_
_entity.id
_entity.type
_entity.pdbx_description
1 polymer ?
#
loop_
_entity_poly.entity_id
_entity_poly.type
_entity_poly.pdbx_seq_one_letter_code
_entity_poly.pdbx_strand_id
1 'polypeptide(L)'
;MERGYANQILKINLSTKEIFEKPVSEEMKDVFVGGKGFDLKLLWDSVKGADEPGGPTKWNDSENALCIASGPLGGTPVYPGAGKSTVVTISPLTGSVIDSNVGGHFGPFLKFSGFDALEITGKSQKDVIIFIDGIRNEVNIFDADEIIPNTFSGLSHEISDILTRYFGEGRPQDISVVSTGPGAKHALMGCANITLYDQRRKIVKSKQAGRGGTGTVLRNKGVMAIVARWDSVKMDTNNPVDIDALKKVASKYAKEIRDLDPKQNEMSVVGTTHLVEYMNDFDLLPVNNFQFGKHPEARNLYADVFEKMFDKGFDGCWKGCPVACAHGIKNLELKTGPLKGQKVWVDGPEYETIAALGSNLGIFDPHFVAEMNFYCDTYGLDTISVGVSIAFAMEIEVSEDLRFGNKEAVARVLHEMARGEGMGKIIGQGVRKMKEYFGRWCEKKILEDIGMESKGLEFSMYITKESLAQQGGYGFALKGAQHDEAWLIKMDQLDN
;
A
#
# COMPACT_ATOMS: atom_id res chain seq x y z
N MET A 1 17.08 -23.64 10.36
CA MET A 1 17.66 -23.27 9.04
C MET A 1 18.54 -22.02 9.18
N GLU A 2 19.76 -21.99 8.64
CA GLU A 2 20.70 -20.85 8.83
C GLU A 2 20.79 -19.87 7.64
N ARG A 3 20.47 -20.31 6.41
CA ARG A 3 20.65 -19.55 5.16
C ARG A 3 19.33 -18.95 4.66
N GLY A 4 19.38 -17.80 3.98
CA GLY A 4 18.19 -17.02 3.59
C GLY A 4 17.55 -16.20 4.72
N TYR A 5 18.13 -16.29 5.91
CA TYR A 5 17.72 -15.58 7.13
C TYR A 5 18.87 -14.75 7.65
N ALA A 6 18.56 -13.55 8.14
CA ALA A 6 19.50 -12.76 8.91
C ALA A 6 19.56 -13.20 10.39
N ASN A 7 18.56 -13.96 10.84
CA ASN A 7 18.42 -14.57 12.17
C ASN A 7 18.23 -13.58 13.33
N GLN A 8 17.97 -12.31 13.02
CA GLN A 8 17.65 -11.28 14.02
C GLN A 8 16.36 -10.54 13.69
N ILE A 9 15.69 -10.08 14.74
CA ILE A 9 14.56 -9.16 14.72
C ILE A 9 15.05 -7.85 15.34
N LEU A 10 14.83 -6.73 14.65
CA LEU A 10 15.06 -5.41 15.21
C LEU A 10 13.81 -4.98 16.00
N LYS A 11 13.96 -4.77 17.31
CA LYS A 11 12.89 -4.23 18.17
C LYS A 11 13.18 -2.80 18.56
N ILE A 12 12.18 -1.94 18.40
CA ILE A 12 12.24 -0.53 18.79
C ILE A 12 11.03 -0.21 19.67
N ASN A 13 11.29 0.26 20.89
CA ASN A 13 10.26 0.83 21.75
C ASN A 13 10.39 2.35 21.76
N LEU A 14 9.45 3.05 21.12
CA LEU A 14 9.50 4.50 20.96
C LEU A 14 9.25 5.29 22.25
N SER A 15 8.65 4.66 23.26
CA SER A 15 8.39 5.33 24.55
C SER A 15 9.63 5.33 25.44
N THR A 16 10.45 4.29 25.39
CA THR A 16 11.74 4.21 26.10
C THR A 16 12.93 4.61 25.24
N LYS A 17 12.74 4.72 23.92
CA LYS A 17 13.79 4.86 22.89
C LYS A 17 14.80 3.71 22.89
N GLU A 18 14.42 2.55 23.44
CA GLU A 18 15.27 1.36 23.42
C GLU A 18 15.27 0.71 22.03
N ILE A 19 16.46 0.36 21.58
CA ILE A 19 16.70 -0.41 20.35
C ILE A 19 17.45 -1.67 20.78
N PHE A 20 16.92 -2.84 20.44
CA PHE A 20 17.61 -4.09 20.72
C PHE A 20 17.30 -5.17 19.69
N GLU A 21 18.23 -6.11 19.58
CA GLU A 21 18.15 -7.24 18.68
C GLU A 21 17.59 -8.45 19.43
N LYS A 22 16.68 -9.19 18.79
CA LYS A 22 16.15 -10.44 19.32
C LYS A 22 16.41 -11.55 18.30
N PRO A 23 16.96 -12.71 18.71
CA PRO A 23 17.17 -13.82 17.79
C PRO A 23 15.84 -14.35 17.24
N VAL A 24 15.82 -14.68 15.96
CA VAL A 24 14.74 -15.47 15.34
C VAL A 24 14.85 -16.90 15.84
N SER A 25 13.82 -17.42 16.50
CA SER A 25 13.82 -18.81 16.98
C SER A 25 13.68 -19.81 15.83
N GLU A 26 14.12 -21.06 16.04
CA GLU A 26 13.89 -22.13 15.06
C GLU A 26 12.39 -22.37 14.83
N GLU A 27 11.55 -22.29 15.88
CA GLU A 27 10.09 -22.37 15.75
C GLU A 27 9.54 -21.31 14.79
N MET A 28 10.03 -20.07 14.86
CA MET A 28 9.62 -19.02 13.93
C MET A 28 9.92 -19.44 12.49
N LYS A 29 11.11 -19.94 12.21
CA LYS A 29 11.51 -20.37 10.86
C LYS A 29 10.71 -21.56 10.37
N ASP A 30 10.49 -22.56 11.22
CA ASP A 30 9.86 -23.81 10.83
C ASP A 30 8.34 -23.68 10.65
N VAL A 31 7.67 -22.87 11.48
CA VAL A 31 6.21 -22.71 11.46
C VAL A 31 5.78 -21.51 10.62
N PHE A 32 6.44 -20.37 10.78
CA PHE A 32 6.00 -19.10 10.21
C PHE A 32 6.77 -18.70 8.95
N VAL A 33 7.88 -19.36 8.66
CA VAL A 33 8.73 -19.22 7.46
C VAL A 33 9.38 -17.85 7.28
N GLY A 34 8.67 -16.73 7.40
CA GLY A 34 9.17 -15.35 7.19
C GLY A 34 8.05 -14.42 6.74
N GLY A 35 8.38 -13.16 6.41
CA GLY A 35 7.40 -12.18 5.91
C GLY A 35 6.16 -12.08 6.80
N LYS A 36 4.96 -12.21 6.20
CA LYS A 36 3.67 -12.20 6.90
C LYS A 36 3.63 -13.08 8.15
N GLY A 37 4.22 -14.28 8.10
CA GLY A 37 4.21 -15.19 9.25
C GLY A 37 4.98 -14.64 10.44
N PHE A 38 6.17 -14.07 10.20
CA PHE A 38 6.97 -13.45 11.27
C PHE A 38 6.25 -12.24 11.83
N ASP A 39 5.73 -11.38 10.96
CA ASP A 39 4.98 -10.20 11.35
C ASP A 39 3.74 -10.55 12.22
N LEU A 40 2.99 -11.59 11.84
CA LEU A 40 1.84 -12.08 12.62
C LEU A 40 2.25 -12.64 13.99
N LYS A 41 3.36 -13.40 14.06
CA LYS A 41 3.87 -13.93 15.32
C LYS A 41 4.33 -12.81 16.25
N LEU A 42 5.01 -11.80 15.71
CA LEU A 42 5.45 -10.64 16.47
C LEU A 42 4.26 -9.84 16.98
N LEU A 43 3.28 -9.55 16.12
CA LEU A 43 2.06 -8.86 16.56
C LEU A 43 1.33 -9.65 17.64
N TRP A 44 1.16 -10.97 17.47
CA TRP A 44 0.54 -11.85 18.46
C TRP A 44 1.23 -11.78 19.82
N ASP A 45 2.56 -11.75 19.85
CA ASP A 45 3.34 -11.65 21.09
C ASP A 45 3.27 -10.27 21.74
N SER A 46 2.93 -9.23 20.98
CA SER A 46 2.87 -7.84 21.46
C SER A 46 1.50 -7.42 21.99
N VAL A 47 0.41 -8.06 21.54
CA VAL A 47 -0.97 -7.61 21.83
C VAL A 47 -1.66 -8.49 22.88
N LYS A 48 -2.65 -7.90 23.54
CA LYS A 48 -3.54 -8.56 24.50
C LYS A 48 -4.79 -9.11 23.82
N GLY A 49 -5.22 -10.28 24.27
CA GLY A 49 -6.49 -10.91 23.91
C GLY A 49 -7.70 -10.27 24.59
N ALA A 50 -8.90 -10.70 24.18
CA ALA A 50 -10.16 -10.17 24.70
C ALA A 50 -10.38 -10.44 26.19
N ASP A 51 -9.87 -11.57 26.69
CA ASP A 51 -10.06 -12.03 28.07
C ASP A 51 -8.98 -11.50 29.04
N GLU A 52 -8.02 -10.73 28.55
CA GLU A 52 -6.94 -10.17 29.37
C GLU A 52 -7.35 -8.88 30.11
N PRO A 53 -6.74 -8.57 31.27
CA PRO A 53 -7.03 -7.34 32.01
C PRO A 53 -6.82 -6.08 31.17
N GLY A 54 -7.88 -5.25 31.06
CA GLY A 54 -7.89 -4.05 30.22
C GLY A 54 -8.54 -4.25 28.84
N GLY A 55 -8.91 -5.49 28.50
CA GLY A 55 -9.52 -5.85 27.21
C GLY A 55 -8.49 -5.95 26.07
N PRO A 56 -8.96 -6.19 24.84
CA PRO A 56 -8.07 -6.41 23.70
C PRO A 56 -7.34 -5.12 23.32
N THR A 57 -6.08 -5.26 22.89
CA THR A 57 -5.30 -4.13 22.39
C THR A 57 -5.99 -3.47 21.20
N LYS A 58 -6.13 -2.14 21.26
CA LYS A 58 -6.71 -1.32 20.18
C LYS A 58 -5.62 -0.81 19.25
N TRP A 59 -6.01 -0.44 18.03
CA TRP A 59 -5.10 0.07 17.01
C TRP A 59 -4.23 1.25 17.48
N ASN A 60 -4.76 2.07 18.39
CA ASN A 60 -4.08 3.26 18.88
C ASN A 60 -3.35 3.06 20.21
N ASP A 61 -3.30 1.86 20.78
CA ASP A 61 -2.55 1.60 22.01
C ASP A 61 -1.04 1.56 21.73
N SER A 62 -0.23 1.83 22.76
CA SER A 62 1.24 1.75 22.65
C SER A 62 1.74 0.33 22.38
N GLU A 63 0.99 -0.67 22.84
CA GLU A 63 1.27 -2.11 22.72
C GLU A 63 1.03 -2.63 21.29
N ASN A 64 0.13 -2.00 20.53
CA ASN A 64 -0.14 -2.40 19.14
C ASN A 64 1.16 -2.27 18.32
N ALA A 65 1.77 -3.38 17.96
CA ALA A 65 2.99 -3.36 17.18
C ALA A 65 2.72 -2.95 15.73
N LEU A 66 3.67 -2.23 15.14
CA LEU A 66 3.79 -2.13 13.68
C LEU A 66 4.99 -2.98 13.27
N CYS A 67 4.72 -4.05 12.53
CA CYS A 67 5.71 -5.03 12.11
C CYS A 67 5.96 -4.91 10.61
N ILE A 68 7.22 -5.00 10.19
CA ILE A 68 7.60 -5.06 8.78
C ILE A 68 8.61 -6.18 8.57
N ALA A 69 8.27 -7.16 7.74
CA ALA A 69 9.17 -8.25 7.40
C ALA A 69 9.21 -8.54 5.90
N SER A 70 10.31 -9.19 5.48
CA SER A 70 10.44 -9.81 4.16
C SER A 70 10.57 -11.32 4.29
N GLY A 71 10.19 -12.05 3.23
CA GLY A 71 10.29 -13.51 3.21
C GLY A 71 11.75 -13.99 3.10
N PRO A 72 12.03 -15.30 3.25
CA PRO A 72 13.39 -15.85 3.15
C PRO A 72 14.07 -15.61 1.79
N LEU A 73 13.28 -15.45 0.73
CA LEU A 73 13.78 -15.08 -0.61
C LEU A 73 13.87 -13.56 -0.82
N GLY A 74 13.50 -12.76 0.17
CA GLY A 74 13.47 -11.31 0.14
C GLY A 74 14.78 -10.71 -0.32
N GLY A 75 14.72 -9.85 -1.33
CA GLY A 75 15.89 -9.18 -1.88
C GLY A 75 16.79 -10.06 -2.75
N THR A 76 16.50 -11.35 -2.94
CA THR A 76 17.30 -12.20 -3.82
C THR A 76 17.27 -11.62 -5.24
N PRO A 77 18.40 -11.15 -5.80
CA PRO A 77 18.39 -10.55 -7.13
C PRO A 77 18.02 -11.60 -8.18
N VAL A 78 17.46 -11.16 -9.30
CA VAL A 78 16.96 -11.96 -10.44
C VAL A 78 15.80 -12.92 -10.18
N TYR A 79 15.47 -13.23 -8.92
CA TYR A 79 14.29 -14.03 -8.61
C TYR A 79 13.02 -13.17 -8.78
N PRO A 80 12.03 -13.60 -9.60
CA PRO A 80 10.82 -12.81 -9.84
C PRO A 80 10.07 -12.50 -8.54
N GLY A 81 9.71 -11.22 -8.33
CA GLY A 81 8.91 -10.81 -7.18
C GLY A 81 9.62 -10.78 -5.83
N ALA A 82 10.96 -10.82 -5.78
CA ALA A 82 11.70 -10.90 -4.51
C ALA A 82 11.75 -9.60 -3.67
N GLY A 83 11.32 -8.43 -4.19
CA GLY A 83 11.36 -7.16 -3.45
C GLY A 83 10.09 -6.85 -2.66
N LYS A 84 9.47 -7.87 -2.05
CA LYS A 84 8.25 -7.68 -1.27
C LYS A 84 8.55 -7.44 0.21
N SER A 85 7.79 -6.53 0.79
CA SER A 85 7.67 -6.30 2.23
C SER A 85 6.21 -6.51 2.63
N THR A 86 5.99 -6.99 3.84
CA THR A 86 4.64 -7.02 4.44
C THR A 86 4.64 -6.04 5.61
N VAL A 87 3.54 -5.31 5.78
CA VAL A 87 3.33 -4.43 6.94
C VAL A 87 2.12 -4.96 7.70
N VAL A 88 2.28 -5.22 9.00
CA VAL A 88 1.24 -5.82 9.84
C VAL A 88 1.04 -5.02 11.12
N THR A 89 -0.22 -4.85 11.51
CA THR A 89 -0.63 -4.18 12.76
C THR A 89 -2.12 -4.45 13.04
N ILE A 90 -2.64 -3.98 14.17
CA ILE A 90 -4.10 -3.84 14.36
C ILE A 90 -4.59 -2.61 13.59
N SER A 91 -5.54 -2.83 12.68
CA SER A 91 -6.10 -1.83 11.78
C SER A 91 -6.98 -0.82 12.50
N PRO A 92 -6.82 0.49 12.23
CA PRO A 92 -7.79 1.51 12.63
C PRO A 92 -9.17 1.39 11.95
N LEU A 93 -9.25 0.86 10.73
CA LEU A 93 -10.52 0.69 10.00
C LEU A 93 -11.33 -0.48 10.54
N THR A 94 -10.69 -1.64 10.71
CA THR A 94 -11.39 -2.89 11.04
C THR A 94 -11.42 -3.18 12.54
N GLY A 95 -10.46 -2.65 13.31
CA GLY A 95 -10.21 -3.05 14.69
C GLY A 95 -9.61 -4.44 14.84
N SER A 96 -9.19 -5.07 13.74
CA SER A 96 -8.58 -6.40 13.68
C SER A 96 -7.22 -6.35 12.98
N VAL A 97 -6.52 -7.48 12.92
CA VAL A 97 -5.22 -7.59 12.25
C VAL A 97 -5.38 -7.24 10.76
N ILE A 98 -4.46 -6.41 10.25
CA ILE A 98 -4.26 -6.17 8.82
C ILE A 98 -2.86 -6.63 8.43
N ASP A 99 -2.74 -7.29 7.28
CA ASP A 99 -1.48 -7.44 6.55
C ASP A 99 -1.59 -6.77 5.18
N SER A 100 -0.58 -5.98 4.86
CA SER A 100 -0.53 -5.20 3.62
C SER A 100 0.79 -5.47 2.89
N ASN A 101 0.69 -6.09 1.72
CA ASN A 101 1.85 -6.45 0.90
C ASN A 101 2.24 -5.31 -0.03
N VAL A 102 3.54 -5.04 -0.14
CA VAL A 102 4.04 -3.92 -0.93
C VAL A 102 5.38 -4.27 -1.57
N GLY A 103 5.64 -3.70 -2.74
CA GLY A 103 6.95 -3.77 -3.40
C GLY A 103 7.94 -2.73 -2.85
N GLY A 104 9.04 -2.51 -3.54
CA GLY A 104 10.06 -1.53 -3.15
C GLY A 104 11.25 -2.17 -2.47
N HIS A 105 12.13 -1.33 -1.91
CA HIS A 105 13.45 -1.79 -1.48
C HIS A 105 13.59 -1.97 0.03
N PHE A 106 12.61 -1.55 0.84
CA PHE A 106 12.77 -1.51 2.30
C PHE A 106 12.96 -2.89 2.92
N GLY A 107 12.03 -3.84 2.71
CA GLY A 107 12.16 -5.20 3.25
C GLY A 107 13.47 -5.90 2.87
N PRO A 108 13.90 -5.87 1.59
CA PRO A 108 15.22 -6.30 1.19
C PRO A 108 16.37 -5.61 1.93
N PHE A 109 16.36 -4.28 2.02
CA PHE A 109 17.44 -3.53 2.66
C PHE A 109 17.50 -3.79 4.16
N LEU A 110 16.35 -3.88 4.84
CA LEU A 110 16.25 -4.29 6.24
C LEU A 110 16.89 -5.67 6.46
N LYS A 111 16.61 -6.63 5.57
CA LYS A 111 17.21 -7.96 5.61
C LYS A 111 18.72 -7.92 5.46
N PHE A 112 19.21 -7.15 4.50
CA PHE A 112 20.66 -7.04 4.28
C PHE A 112 21.37 -6.32 5.43
N SER A 113 20.68 -5.39 6.10
CA SER A 113 21.14 -4.76 7.34
C SER A 113 21.18 -5.71 8.54
N GLY A 114 20.82 -6.99 8.37
CA GLY A 114 20.92 -8.00 9.42
C GLY A 114 19.60 -8.37 10.10
N PHE A 115 18.44 -7.90 9.61
CA PHE A 115 17.16 -8.12 10.29
C PHE A 115 16.09 -8.76 9.40
N ASP A 116 15.57 -9.92 9.79
CA ASP A 116 14.46 -10.56 9.06
C ASP A 116 13.11 -9.85 9.26
N ALA A 117 12.97 -9.13 10.38
CA ALA A 117 11.77 -8.37 10.72
C ALA A 117 12.12 -7.15 11.59
N LEU A 118 11.28 -6.12 11.50
CA LEU A 118 11.26 -4.95 12.35
C LEU A 118 9.96 -4.95 13.16
N GLU A 119 10.04 -4.72 14.46
CA GLU A 119 8.89 -4.53 15.36
C GLU A 119 8.99 -3.17 16.07
N ILE A 120 7.98 -2.33 15.88
CA ILE A 120 7.88 -1.02 16.53
C ILE A 120 6.71 -1.00 17.52
N THR A 121 7.04 -0.80 18.79
CA THR A 121 6.08 -0.59 19.90
C THR A 121 6.28 0.78 20.53
N GLY A 122 5.42 1.15 21.48
CA GLY A 122 5.45 2.45 22.12
C GLY A 122 4.98 3.57 21.19
N LYS A 123 5.11 4.79 21.68
CA LYS A 123 4.86 6.04 20.95
C LYS A 123 5.88 7.10 21.33
N SER A 124 6.32 7.86 20.34
CA SER A 124 7.11 9.08 20.54
C SER A 124 6.20 10.28 20.77
N GLN A 125 6.64 11.21 21.63
CA GLN A 125 5.96 12.50 21.87
C GLN A 125 6.24 13.54 20.77
N LYS A 126 7.30 13.33 20.01
CA LYS A 126 7.66 14.14 18.84
C LYS A 126 7.67 13.28 17.59
N ASP A 127 7.61 13.92 16.43
CA ASP A 127 7.85 13.24 15.17
C ASP A 127 9.31 12.77 15.11
N VAL A 128 9.54 11.49 14.81
CA VAL A 128 10.88 10.89 14.72
C VAL A 128 11.13 10.23 13.37
N ILE A 129 12.41 10.14 13.01
CA ILE A 129 12.91 9.38 11.87
C ILE A 129 13.79 8.25 12.40
N ILE A 130 13.45 7.01 12.03
CA ILE A 130 14.27 5.84 12.34
C ILE A 130 15.17 5.58 11.14
N PHE A 131 16.49 5.48 11.36
CA PHE A 131 17.46 5.19 10.31
C PHE A 131 18.22 3.91 10.63
N ILE A 132 18.18 2.97 9.70
CA ILE A 132 18.86 1.66 9.75
C ILE A 132 19.95 1.70 8.68
N ASP A 133 21.19 1.97 9.10
CA ASP A 133 22.36 1.96 8.23
C ASP A 133 23.00 0.57 8.25
N GLY A 134 22.61 -0.29 7.31
CA GLY A 134 23.19 -1.63 7.18
C GLY A 134 24.64 -1.63 6.71
N ILE A 135 25.14 -0.54 6.14
CA ILE A 135 26.53 -0.43 5.71
C ILE A 135 27.43 -0.21 6.93
N ARG A 136 26.97 0.60 7.88
CA ARG A 136 27.69 0.92 9.13
C ARG A 136 27.30 0.03 10.31
N ASN A 137 26.26 -0.80 10.17
CA ASN A 137 25.65 -1.58 11.26
C ASN A 137 25.16 -0.69 12.41
N GLU A 138 24.47 0.40 12.07
CA GLU A 138 23.96 1.37 13.04
C GLU A 138 22.44 1.53 12.91
N VAL A 139 21.77 1.70 14.06
CA VAL A 139 20.35 2.07 14.11
C VAL A 139 20.21 3.31 14.97
N ASN A 140 19.66 4.38 14.39
CA ASN A 140 19.54 5.69 15.02
C ASN A 140 18.09 6.18 14.98
N ILE A 141 17.68 6.96 15.99
CA ILE A 141 16.39 7.64 16.04
C ILE A 141 16.67 9.14 16.16
N PHE A 142 16.24 9.89 15.15
CA PHE A 142 16.39 11.35 15.09
C PHE A 142 15.06 12.03 15.39
N ASP A 143 15.09 13.18 16.08
CA ASP A 143 13.94 14.08 16.06
C ASP A 143 13.78 14.62 14.62
N ALA A 144 12.56 14.64 14.09
CA ALA A 144 12.34 14.96 12.67
C ALA A 144 12.83 16.38 12.30
N ASP A 145 12.73 17.34 13.23
CA ASP A 145 13.14 18.74 13.04
C ASP A 145 14.65 18.91 12.85
N GLU A 146 15.46 17.89 13.18
CA GLU A 146 16.92 17.90 12.94
C GLU A 146 17.26 17.74 11.44
N ILE A 147 16.36 17.12 10.67
CA ILE A 147 16.59 16.72 9.28
C ILE A 147 15.61 17.40 8.33
N ILE A 148 14.35 17.50 8.72
CA ILE A 148 13.26 17.98 7.88
C ILE A 148 13.23 19.50 7.89
N PRO A 149 13.29 20.17 6.73
CA PRO A 149 13.21 21.63 6.68
C PRO A 149 11.86 22.16 7.16
N ASN A 150 11.87 23.31 7.84
CA ASN A 150 10.64 23.99 8.27
C ASN A 150 9.71 24.40 7.11
N THR A 151 10.20 24.42 5.88
CA THR A 151 9.42 24.71 4.66
C THR A 151 8.75 23.46 4.07
N PHE A 152 8.89 22.30 4.69
CA PHE A 152 8.29 21.04 4.25
C PHE A 152 6.77 21.10 4.26
N SER A 153 6.14 20.69 3.16
CA SER A 153 4.67 20.79 2.99
C SER A 153 3.89 19.69 3.73
N GLY A 154 4.57 18.67 4.26
CA GLY A 154 3.94 17.49 4.86
C GLY A 154 3.75 16.31 3.90
N LEU A 155 3.97 16.49 2.61
CA LEU A 155 3.67 15.51 1.56
C LEU A 155 4.64 14.32 1.56
N SER A 156 4.11 13.10 1.38
CA SER A 156 4.90 11.86 1.50
C SER A 156 6.02 11.73 0.46
N HIS A 157 5.79 12.19 -0.78
CA HIS A 157 6.81 12.12 -1.83
C HIS A 157 7.99 13.07 -1.54
N GLU A 158 7.72 14.26 -1.01
CA GLU A 158 8.75 15.24 -0.62
C GLU A 158 9.64 14.71 0.51
N ILE A 159 9.05 14.16 1.59
CA ILE A 159 9.86 13.60 2.69
C ILE A 159 10.71 12.42 2.21
N SER A 160 10.14 11.55 1.37
CA SER A 160 10.90 10.43 0.83
C SER A 160 12.07 10.92 -0.03
N ASP A 161 11.89 11.98 -0.81
CA ASP A 161 12.91 12.62 -1.64
C ASP A 161 14.04 13.27 -0.80
N ILE A 162 13.66 13.98 0.26
CA ILE A 162 14.57 14.60 1.24
C ILE A 162 15.41 13.53 1.92
N LEU A 163 14.79 12.52 2.52
CA LEU A 163 15.49 11.48 3.29
C LEU A 163 16.37 10.60 2.40
N THR A 164 15.93 10.32 1.17
CA THR A 164 16.73 9.60 0.19
C THR A 164 18.03 10.35 -0.16
N ARG A 165 17.98 11.68 -0.29
CA ARG A 165 19.19 12.48 -0.56
C ARG A 165 20.05 12.66 0.68
N TYR A 166 19.42 12.92 1.82
CA TYR A 166 20.11 13.19 3.08
C TYR A 166 20.94 11.98 3.51
N PHE A 167 20.31 10.81 3.63
CA PHE A 167 21.00 9.58 4.05
C PHE A 167 21.76 8.88 2.92
N GLY A 168 21.44 9.20 1.66
CA GLY A 168 22.07 8.57 0.50
C GLY A 168 23.54 8.95 0.28
N GLU A 169 24.02 10.07 0.84
CA GLU A 169 25.41 10.54 0.69
C GLU A 169 25.89 10.54 -0.78
N GLY A 170 25.04 11.03 -1.70
CA GLY A 170 25.29 11.03 -3.15
C GLY A 170 24.97 9.72 -3.87
N ARG A 171 24.44 8.72 -3.15
CA ARG A 171 24.01 7.41 -3.67
C ARG A 171 22.55 7.12 -3.33
N PRO A 172 21.58 7.86 -3.90
CA PRO A 172 20.17 7.76 -3.54
C PRO A 172 19.55 6.37 -3.80
N GLN A 173 20.13 5.56 -4.69
CA GLN A 173 19.72 4.16 -4.91
C GLN A 173 19.96 3.22 -3.74
N ASP A 174 20.80 3.62 -2.80
CA ASP A 174 21.13 2.81 -1.63
C ASP A 174 20.13 3.05 -0.49
N ILE A 175 19.10 3.89 -0.70
CA ILE A 175 18.10 4.24 0.30
C ILE A 175 16.71 3.74 -0.09
N SER A 176 15.99 3.25 0.91
CA SER A 176 14.55 3.05 0.86
C SER A 176 13.91 3.67 2.09
N VAL A 177 12.77 4.34 1.87
CA VAL A 177 12.02 5.05 2.90
C VAL A 177 10.63 4.44 3.01
N VAL A 178 10.22 4.13 4.23
CA VAL A 178 8.81 3.95 4.62
C VAL A 178 8.32 5.27 5.17
N SER A 179 7.34 5.89 4.51
CA SER A 179 6.73 7.15 4.98
C SER A 179 5.23 7.15 4.73
N THR A 180 4.56 8.22 5.10
CA THR A 180 3.15 8.45 4.78
C THR A 180 2.89 9.96 4.73
N GLY A 181 1.70 10.35 4.30
CA GLY A 181 1.34 11.75 4.07
C GLY A 181 0.42 12.32 5.14
N PRO A 182 -0.05 13.58 4.95
CA PRO A 182 -0.89 14.27 5.92
C PRO A 182 -2.25 13.59 6.14
N GLY A 183 -2.77 12.87 5.15
CA GLY A 183 -4.04 12.13 5.28
C GLY A 183 -4.02 11.10 6.39
N ALA A 184 -2.88 10.42 6.61
CA ALA A 184 -2.74 9.45 7.70
C ALA A 184 -2.84 10.05 9.11
N LYS A 185 -2.76 11.38 9.28
CA LYS A 185 -3.01 12.04 10.57
C LYS A 185 -4.50 12.22 10.86
N HIS A 186 -5.35 12.14 9.84
CA HIS A 186 -6.75 12.57 9.91
C HIS A 186 -7.75 11.50 9.46
N ALA A 187 -7.30 10.51 8.69
CA ALA A 187 -8.10 9.42 8.17
C ALA A 187 -7.66 8.07 8.76
N LEU A 188 -8.61 7.14 8.90
CA LEU A 188 -8.31 5.76 9.34
C LEU A 188 -7.74 4.92 8.18
N MET A 189 -7.95 5.34 6.94
CA MET A 189 -7.48 4.67 5.72
C MET A 189 -6.08 5.13 5.27
N GLY A 190 -5.23 5.59 6.20
CA GLY A 190 -3.88 6.05 5.86
C GLY A 190 -2.95 4.89 5.52
N CYS A 191 -2.25 4.96 4.38
CA CYS A 191 -1.35 3.90 3.91
C CYS A 191 0.13 4.25 4.14
N ALA A 192 0.98 3.22 4.22
CA ALA A 192 2.43 3.40 4.25
C ALA A 192 3.02 3.26 2.84
N ASN A 193 3.83 4.24 2.43
CA ASN A 193 4.54 4.27 1.17
C ASN A 193 5.95 3.72 1.37
N ILE A 194 6.34 2.73 0.58
CA ILE A 194 7.68 2.14 0.55
C ILE A 194 8.36 2.51 -0.75
N THR A 195 9.52 3.15 -0.65
CA THR A 195 10.18 3.70 -1.83
C THR A 195 11.22 2.79 -2.47
N LEU A 196 11.45 3.05 -3.74
CA LEU A 196 12.64 2.66 -4.48
C LEU A 196 13.12 3.85 -5.31
N TYR A 197 14.42 3.90 -5.59
CA TYR A 197 14.97 4.94 -6.46
C TYR A 197 15.11 4.43 -7.89
N ASP A 198 14.50 5.14 -8.84
CA ASP A 198 14.68 4.88 -10.27
C ASP A 198 15.93 5.61 -10.77
N GLN A 199 17.01 4.86 -10.99
CA GLN A 199 18.28 5.39 -11.48
C GLN A 199 18.20 6.04 -12.86
N ARG A 200 17.36 5.50 -13.75
CA ARG A 200 17.22 6.00 -15.11
C ARG A 200 16.48 7.33 -15.12
N ARG A 201 15.41 7.41 -14.33
CA ARG A 201 14.54 8.59 -14.25
C ARG A 201 15.03 9.62 -13.21
N LYS A 202 15.94 9.23 -12.33
CA LYS A 202 16.51 10.04 -11.22
C LYS A 202 15.45 10.54 -10.24
N ILE A 203 14.47 9.69 -9.94
CA ILE A 203 13.34 10.02 -9.06
C ILE A 203 13.18 8.95 -7.98
N VAL A 204 12.60 9.37 -6.85
CA VAL A 204 12.08 8.45 -5.84
C VAL A 204 10.67 8.03 -6.27
N LYS A 205 10.44 6.73 -6.38
CA LYS A 205 9.12 6.14 -6.64
C LYS A 205 8.60 5.48 -5.38
N SER A 206 7.29 5.36 -5.26
CA SER A 206 6.63 4.71 -4.12
C SER A 206 5.76 3.53 -4.54
N LYS A 207 5.67 2.57 -3.64
CA LYS A 207 4.68 1.49 -3.64
C LYS A 207 3.95 1.50 -2.31
N GLN A 208 2.70 1.05 -2.29
CA GLN A 208 1.80 1.28 -1.17
C GLN A 208 1.55 -0.04 -0.43
N ALA A 209 1.83 -0.05 0.87
CA ALA A 209 1.13 -0.92 1.81
C ALA A 209 -0.26 -0.30 2.04
N GLY A 210 -1.11 -0.42 1.02
CA GLY A 210 -2.29 0.43 0.80
C GLY A 210 -3.35 0.30 1.88
N ARG A 211 -3.79 -0.93 2.15
CA ARG A 211 -5.07 -1.14 2.83
C ARG A 211 -4.96 -1.24 4.35
N GLY A 212 -6.07 -0.91 5.00
CA GLY A 212 -6.28 -1.15 6.44
C GLY A 212 -5.57 -0.19 7.41
N GLY A 213 -5.01 0.93 6.94
CA GLY A 213 -4.62 2.01 7.85
C GLY A 213 -3.22 1.90 8.48
N THR A 214 -2.29 1.19 7.84
CA THR A 214 -0.91 1.01 8.34
C THR A 214 -0.16 2.34 8.49
N GLY A 215 -0.37 3.29 7.60
CA GLY A 215 0.19 4.64 7.67
C GLY A 215 -0.39 5.46 8.82
N THR A 216 -1.68 5.31 9.11
CA THR A 216 -2.31 5.94 10.29
C THR A 216 -1.69 5.42 11.59
N VAL A 217 -1.41 4.12 11.70
CA VAL A 217 -0.70 3.55 12.85
C VAL A 217 0.73 4.11 12.95
N LEU A 218 1.46 4.17 11.83
CA LEU A 218 2.80 4.74 11.77
C LEU A 218 2.82 6.18 12.34
N ARG A 219 1.88 7.02 11.90
CA ARG A 219 1.74 8.41 12.39
C ARG A 219 1.30 8.48 13.85
N ASN A 220 0.36 7.64 14.28
CA ASN A 220 -0.10 7.59 15.68
C ASN A 220 1.03 7.19 16.65
N LYS A 221 2.07 6.50 16.17
CA LYS A 221 3.27 6.20 16.94
C LYS A 221 4.27 7.35 17.01
N GLY A 222 4.03 8.45 16.31
CA GLY A 222 4.97 9.56 16.16
C GLY A 222 6.10 9.27 15.18
N VAL A 223 6.01 8.20 14.37
CA VAL A 223 7.01 7.89 13.36
C VAL A 223 6.68 8.66 12.09
N MET A 224 7.59 9.54 11.69
CA MET A 224 7.48 10.28 10.44
C MET A 224 7.99 9.45 9.27
N ALA A 225 9.12 8.75 9.45
CA ALA A 225 9.65 7.84 8.46
C ALA A 225 10.55 6.77 9.08
N ILE A 226 10.71 5.67 8.35
CA ILE A 226 11.71 4.62 8.61
C ILE A 226 12.57 4.53 7.36
N VAL A 227 13.88 4.62 7.52
CA VAL A 227 14.84 4.66 6.41
C VAL A 227 15.77 3.47 6.55
N ALA A 228 15.91 2.67 5.49
CA ALA A 228 16.89 1.61 5.41
C ALA A 228 17.93 1.94 4.33
N ARG A 229 19.21 1.73 4.67
CA ARG A 229 20.33 1.91 3.76
C ARG A 229 21.09 0.61 3.54
N TRP A 230 21.29 0.28 2.27
CA TRP A 230 22.16 -0.82 1.85
C TRP A 230 22.75 -0.54 0.46
N ASP A 231 23.99 -0.96 0.21
CA ASP A 231 24.69 -0.70 -1.05
C ASP A 231 24.53 -1.81 -2.11
N SER A 232 25.57 -2.60 -2.32
CA SER A 232 25.72 -3.54 -3.42
C SER A 232 24.85 -4.77 -3.17
N VAL A 233 23.98 -5.05 -4.13
CA VAL A 233 23.16 -6.26 -4.15
C VAL A 233 23.76 -7.24 -5.16
N LYS A 234 24.21 -8.38 -4.66
CA LYS A 234 24.82 -9.50 -5.38
C LYS A 234 23.98 -10.76 -5.18
N MET A 235 24.22 -11.77 -6.01
CA MET A 235 23.50 -13.06 -5.94
C MET A 235 23.60 -13.75 -4.58
N ASP A 236 24.68 -13.51 -3.86
CA ASP A 236 24.99 -14.08 -2.54
C ASP A 236 24.62 -13.16 -1.36
N THR A 237 24.11 -11.93 -1.60
CA THR A 237 23.78 -10.97 -0.53
C THR A 237 22.78 -11.55 0.47
N ASN A 238 21.79 -12.33 0.00
CA ASN A 238 20.81 -12.99 0.87
C ASN A 238 21.27 -14.37 1.39
N ASN A 239 22.56 -14.69 1.25
CA ASN A 239 23.19 -15.95 1.68
C ASN A 239 22.39 -17.22 1.29
N PRO A 240 22.12 -17.46 0.00
CA PRO A 240 21.38 -18.65 -0.43
C PRO A 240 22.16 -19.95 -0.19
N VAL A 241 21.44 -21.07 -0.02
CA VAL A 241 22.04 -22.40 0.14
C VAL A 241 22.80 -22.84 -1.11
N ASP A 242 22.19 -22.63 -2.28
CA ASP A 242 22.73 -23.05 -3.57
C ASP A 242 22.53 -21.93 -4.61
N ILE A 243 23.61 -21.22 -4.91
CA ILE A 243 23.61 -20.10 -5.87
C ILE A 243 23.35 -20.60 -7.30
N ASP A 244 23.84 -21.78 -7.66
CA ASP A 244 23.73 -22.29 -9.03
C ASP A 244 22.32 -22.83 -9.31
N ALA A 245 21.71 -23.50 -8.34
CA ALA A 245 20.29 -23.84 -8.40
C ALA A 245 19.42 -22.57 -8.48
N LEU A 246 19.70 -21.56 -7.65
CA LEU A 246 18.99 -20.28 -7.69
C LEU A 246 19.07 -19.63 -9.08
N LYS A 247 20.27 -19.53 -9.67
CA LYS A 247 20.46 -18.98 -11.03
C LYS A 247 19.67 -19.76 -12.08
N LYS A 248 19.69 -21.10 -12.01
CA LYS A 248 18.96 -21.96 -12.94
C LYS A 248 17.46 -21.73 -12.85
N VAL A 249 16.89 -21.70 -11.64
CA VAL A 249 15.46 -21.48 -11.40
C VAL A 249 15.05 -20.07 -11.81
N ALA A 250 15.79 -19.05 -11.38
CA ALA A 250 15.50 -17.66 -11.73
C ALA A 250 15.54 -17.42 -13.25
N SER A 251 16.53 -17.99 -13.95
CA SER A 251 16.62 -17.88 -15.41
C SER A 251 15.45 -18.57 -16.12
N LYS A 252 15.05 -19.76 -15.64
CA LYS A 252 13.89 -20.49 -16.16
C LYS A 252 12.62 -19.65 -16.01
N TYR A 253 12.30 -19.20 -14.79
CA TYR A 253 11.09 -18.41 -14.54
C TYR A 253 11.11 -17.07 -15.27
N ALA A 254 12.25 -16.38 -15.31
CA ALA A 254 12.33 -15.13 -16.04
C ALA A 254 12.15 -15.32 -17.55
N LYS A 255 12.62 -16.44 -18.12
CA LYS A 255 12.35 -16.79 -19.52
C LYS A 255 10.86 -17.08 -19.73
N GLU A 256 10.28 -17.91 -18.87
CA GLU A 256 8.87 -18.29 -18.96
C GLU A 256 7.94 -17.06 -18.88
N ILE A 257 8.18 -16.16 -17.92
CA ILE A 257 7.44 -14.91 -17.80
C ILE A 257 7.56 -14.06 -19.07
N ARG A 258 8.78 -13.88 -19.61
CA ARG A 258 8.96 -13.09 -20.84
C ARG A 258 8.34 -13.73 -22.09
N ASP A 259 8.31 -15.05 -22.17
CA ASP A 259 7.76 -15.78 -23.31
C ASP A 259 6.22 -15.85 -23.28
N LEU A 260 5.62 -15.76 -22.08
CA LEU A 260 4.18 -15.90 -21.85
C LEU A 260 3.46 -14.56 -21.65
N ASP A 261 4.08 -13.55 -21.03
CA ASP A 261 3.45 -12.26 -20.76
C ASP A 261 2.81 -11.60 -22.00
N PRO A 262 3.49 -11.56 -23.19
CA PRO A 262 2.90 -11.02 -24.42
C PRO A 262 1.75 -11.84 -25.02
N LYS A 263 1.49 -13.04 -24.48
CA LYS A 263 0.40 -13.93 -24.91
C LYS A 263 -0.71 -14.03 -23.87
N GLN A 264 -0.55 -13.34 -22.74
CA GLN A 264 -1.43 -13.38 -21.58
C GLN A 264 -1.92 -11.96 -21.28
N ASN A 265 -1.38 -11.33 -20.25
CA ASN A 265 -1.92 -10.09 -19.70
C ASN A 265 -1.12 -8.84 -20.09
N GLU A 266 0.02 -9.02 -20.77
CA GLU A 266 0.92 -7.94 -21.17
C GLU A 266 1.31 -7.03 -19.99
N MET A 267 1.54 -7.60 -18.80
CA MET A 267 1.82 -6.86 -17.56
C MET A 267 3.00 -5.91 -17.72
N SER A 268 4.02 -6.33 -18.46
CA SER A 268 5.21 -5.51 -18.72
C SER A 268 4.96 -4.28 -19.60
N VAL A 269 3.81 -4.22 -20.28
CA VAL A 269 3.42 -3.14 -21.21
C VAL A 269 2.30 -2.28 -20.63
N VAL A 270 1.26 -2.91 -20.08
CA VAL A 270 0.03 -2.23 -19.61
C VAL A 270 -0.22 -2.38 -18.11
N GLY A 271 0.55 -3.21 -17.41
CA GLY A 271 0.36 -3.45 -15.98
C GLY A 271 -1.00 -4.06 -15.70
N THR A 272 -1.58 -3.73 -14.54
CA THR A 272 -2.90 -4.24 -14.16
C THR A 272 -4.06 -3.58 -14.93
N THR A 273 -3.81 -2.53 -15.71
CA THR A 273 -4.87 -1.74 -16.38
C THR A 273 -5.71 -2.55 -17.38
N HIS A 274 -5.20 -3.66 -17.90
CA HIS A 274 -5.95 -4.61 -18.74
C HIS A 274 -7.25 -5.09 -18.08
N LEU A 275 -7.26 -5.22 -16.74
CA LEU A 275 -8.41 -5.70 -15.99
C LEU A 275 -9.65 -4.79 -16.13
N VAL A 276 -9.51 -3.51 -16.45
CA VAL A 276 -10.68 -2.61 -16.57
C VAL A 276 -11.62 -3.08 -17.68
N GLU A 277 -11.05 -3.44 -18.83
CA GLU A 277 -11.80 -3.94 -20.00
C GLU A 277 -12.44 -5.29 -19.68
N TYR A 278 -11.65 -6.25 -19.18
CA TYR A 278 -12.17 -7.56 -18.79
C TYR A 278 -13.32 -7.42 -17.79
N MET A 279 -13.14 -6.66 -16.72
CA MET A 279 -14.19 -6.53 -15.71
C MET A 279 -15.45 -5.85 -16.27
N ASN A 280 -15.31 -4.91 -17.20
CA ASN A 280 -16.47 -4.28 -17.83
C ASN A 280 -17.20 -5.22 -18.79
N ASP A 281 -16.47 -6.03 -19.57
CA ASP A 281 -17.05 -6.94 -20.56
C ASP A 281 -17.85 -8.08 -19.90
N PHE A 282 -17.49 -8.47 -18.68
CA PHE A 282 -18.15 -9.51 -17.89
C PHE A 282 -19.14 -8.97 -16.83
N ASP A 283 -19.53 -7.69 -16.87
CA ASP A 283 -20.45 -7.09 -15.87
C ASP A 283 -19.92 -7.11 -14.42
N LEU A 284 -18.60 -7.03 -14.24
CA LEU A 284 -17.89 -7.11 -12.96
C LEU A 284 -17.23 -5.80 -12.51
N LEU A 285 -17.20 -4.76 -13.34
CA LEU A 285 -16.59 -3.46 -13.03
C LEU A 285 -17.54 -2.62 -12.15
N PRO A 286 -17.13 -2.22 -10.93
CA PRO A 286 -17.97 -1.38 -10.09
C PRO A 286 -18.18 0.01 -10.70
N VAL A 287 -19.45 0.38 -10.85
CA VAL A 287 -19.89 1.68 -11.34
C VAL A 287 -20.91 2.26 -10.36
N ASN A 288 -20.71 3.53 -9.97
CA ASN A 288 -21.56 4.27 -9.04
C ASN A 288 -21.85 3.51 -7.73
N ASN A 289 -20.84 3.36 -6.87
CA ASN A 289 -20.92 2.57 -5.63
C ASN A 289 -21.44 1.12 -5.84
N PHE A 290 -20.87 0.42 -6.82
CA PHE A 290 -21.25 -0.96 -7.16
C PHE A 290 -22.71 -1.16 -7.62
N GLN A 291 -23.46 -0.10 -7.93
CA GLN A 291 -24.83 -0.18 -8.46
C GLN A 291 -24.90 -0.92 -9.82
N PHE A 292 -23.86 -0.77 -10.63
CA PHE A 292 -23.77 -1.41 -11.95
C PHE A 292 -22.42 -2.10 -12.16
N GLY A 293 -22.43 -3.13 -13.01
CA GLY A 293 -21.27 -3.96 -13.38
C GLY A 293 -20.52 -3.53 -14.63
N LYS A 294 -21.04 -2.56 -15.37
CA LYS A 294 -20.44 -2.05 -16.60
C LYS A 294 -20.92 -0.65 -16.92
N HIS A 295 -20.16 0.06 -17.74
CA HIS A 295 -20.57 1.34 -18.30
C HIS A 295 -19.99 1.55 -19.71
N PRO A 296 -20.75 2.09 -20.68
CA PRO A 296 -20.22 2.32 -22.04
C PRO A 296 -18.97 3.20 -22.10
N GLU A 297 -18.86 4.19 -21.20
CA GLU A 297 -17.68 5.07 -21.14
C GLU A 297 -16.45 4.42 -20.48
N ALA A 298 -16.55 3.20 -19.93
CA ALA A 298 -15.42 2.49 -19.36
C ALA A 298 -14.25 2.32 -20.35
N ARG A 299 -14.55 2.32 -21.67
CA ARG A 299 -13.55 2.32 -22.75
C ARG A 299 -12.50 3.44 -22.64
N ASN A 300 -12.85 4.56 -22.01
CA ASN A 300 -11.93 5.68 -21.75
C ASN A 300 -10.88 5.37 -20.67
N LEU A 301 -11.08 4.29 -19.92
CA LEU A 301 -10.23 3.83 -18.82
C LEU A 301 -9.51 2.51 -19.16
N TYR A 302 -9.55 2.07 -20.42
CA TYR A 302 -8.92 0.81 -20.85
C TYR A 302 -7.40 0.92 -20.97
N ALA A 303 -6.75 -0.24 -21.04
CA ALA A 303 -5.29 -0.36 -21.07
C ALA A 303 -4.63 0.48 -22.18
N ASP A 304 -5.18 0.48 -23.40
CA ASP A 304 -4.61 1.22 -24.53
C ASP A 304 -4.67 2.75 -24.36
N VAL A 305 -5.50 3.26 -23.45
CA VAL A 305 -5.53 4.68 -23.08
C VAL A 305 -4.37 4.99 -22.15
N PHE A 306 -4.21 4.19 -21.09
CA PHE A 306 -3.12 4.37 -20.13
C PHE A 306 -1.74 4.03 -20.71
N GLU A 307 -1.64 3.06 -21.61
CA GLU A 307 -0.38 2.69 -22.28
C GLU A 307 0.25 3.85 -23.07
N LYS A 308 -0.60 4.76 -23.59
CA LYS A 308 -0.19 5.99 -24.28
C LYS A 308 0.29 7.07 -23.29
N MET A 309 -0.17 7.01 -22.04
CA MET A 309 0.22 7.93 -20.96
C MET A 309 1.48 7.45 -20.21
N PHE A 310 1.73 6.14 -20.17
CA PHE A 310 2.85 5.56 -19.46
C PHE A 310 4.20 5.87 -20.10
N ASP A 311 5.17 6.21 -19.25
CA ASP A 311 6.56 6.44 -19.64
C ASP A 311 7.25 5.10 -19.94
N LYS A 312 7.76 4.95 -21.16
CA LYS A 312 8.24 3.66 -21.67
C LYS A 312 9.48 3.13 -20.94
N GLY A 313 9.54 1.81 -20.81
CA GLY A 313 10.71 1.02 -20.40
C GLY A 313 10.56 0.33 -19.05
N PHE A 314 11.64 -0.26 -18.55
CA PHE A 314 11.57 -1.15 -17.39
C PHE A 314 11.05 -0.45 -16.13
N ASP A 315 10.10 -1.10 -15.48
CA ASP A 315 9.48 -0.60 -14.27
C ASP A 315 9.06 -1.75 -13.34
N GLY A 316 10.03 -2.21 -12.55
CA GLY A 316 9.85 -3.27 -11.57
C GLY A 316 9.96 -2.74 -10.15
N CYS A 317 9.18 -3.30 -9.23
CA CYS A 317 9.29 -3.00 -7.80
C CYS A 317 10.59 -3.54 -7.15
N TRP A 318 11.33 -4.40 -7.86
CA TRP A 318 12.63 -4.95 -7.44
C TRP A 318 13.58 -5.07 -8.63
N LYS A 319 14.89 -5.02 -8.35
CA LYS A 319 15.97 -5.17 -9.33
C LYS A 319 15.81 -6.46 -10.14
N GLY A 320 15.56 -6.32 -11.43
CA GLY A 320 15.48 -7.44 -12.37
C GLY A 320 14.19 -8.27 -12.32
N CYS A 321 13.11 -7.76 -11.69
CA CYS A 321 11.81 -8.43 -11.74
C CYS A 321 11.28 -8.51 -13.19
N PRO A 322 11.14 -9.69 -13.80
CA PRO A 322 10.83 -9.81 -15.23
C PRO A 322 9.37 -9.49 -15.58
N VAL A 323 8.49 -9.42 -14.58
CA VAL A 323 7.08 -9.03 -14.79
C VAL A 323 6.99 -7.53 -15.12
N ALA A 324 7.82 -6.70 -14.46
CA ALA A 324 7.86 -5.24 -14.66
C ALA A 324 6.46 -4.59 -14.75
N CYS A 325 5.55 -4.99 -13.87
CA CYS A 325 4.14 -4.59 -13.94
C CYS A 325 3.85 -3.17 -13.47
N ALA A 326 4.82 -2.53 -12.80
CA ALA A 326 4.63 -1.15 -12.38
C ALA A 326 4.70 -0.26 -13.61
N HIS A 327 3.96 0.84 -13.59
CA HIS A 327 4.05 1.88 -14.61
C HIS A 327 4.05 3.24 -13.95
N GLY A 328 4.30 4.29 -14.73
CA GLY A 328 4.13 5.64 -14.24
C GLY A 328 4.00 6.66 -15.37
N ILE A 329 3.39 7.78 -15.04
CA ILE A 329 3.09 8.87 -15.97
C ILE A 329 4.06 10.01 -15.68
N LYS A 330 4.78 10.43 -16.73
CA LYS A 330 5.73 11.54 -16.63
C LYS A 330 5.02 12.86 -16.92
N ASN A 331 5.37 13.89 -16.16
CA ASN A 331 4.96 15.29 -16.41
C ASN A 331 3.43 15.49 -16.42
N LEU A 332 2.68 14.73 -15.62
CA LEU A 332 1.24 14.97 -15.46
C LEU A 332 1.06 16.34 -14.81
N GLU A 333 0.32 17.23 -15.46
CA GLU A 333 0.03 18.56 -14.92
C GLU A 333 -1.21 18.51 -14.02
N LEU A 334 -1.03 18.84 -12.75
CA LEU A 334 -2.09 18.82 -11.75
C LEU A 334 -3.06 20.00 -11.96
N LYS A 335 -4.36 19.74 -11.92
CA LYS A 335 -5.43 20.71 -12.15
C LYS A 335 -6.12 21.16 -10.87
N THR A 336 -5.95 20.42 -9.77
CA THR A 336 -6.55 20.69 -8.47
C THR A 336 -5.50 20.72 -7.36
N GLY A 337 -5.94 21.03 -6.14
CA GLY A 337 -5.13 20.85 -4.93
C GLY A 337 -3.99 21.86 -4.74
N PRO A 338 -3.17 21.63 -3.70
CA PRO A 338 -2.10 22.54 -3.31
C PRO A 338 -0.95 22.62 -4.34
N LEU A 339 -0.83 21.62 -5.22
CA LEU A 339 0.21 21.56 -6.26
C LEU A 339 -0.32 21.89 -7.65
N LYS A 340 -1.50 22.53 -7.75
CA LYS A 340 -2.11 22.93 -9.01
C LYS A 340 -1.13 23.68 -9.92
N GLY A 341 -1.08 23.27 -11.20
CA GLY A 341 -0.19 23.82 -12.22
C GLY A 341 1.21 23.21 -12.23
N GLN A 342 1.57 22.39 -11.25
CA GLN A 342 2.84 21.68 -11.24
C GLN A 342 2.77 20.42 -12.11
N LYS A 343 3.92 20.03 -12.68
CA LYS A 343 4.08 18.79 -13.43
C LYS A 343 4.79 17.76 -12.56
N VAL A 344 4.17 16.62 -12.36
CA VAL A 344 4.66 15.59 -11.43
C VAL A 344 4.88 14.25 -12.14
N TRP A 345 5.63 13.38 -11.46
CA TRP A 345 5.63 11.96 -11.74
C TRP A 345 4.50 11.29 -10.96
N VAL A 346 3.78 10.37 -11.60
CA VAL A 346 2.73 9.57 -10.96
C VAL A 346 3.09 8.10 -11.09
N ASP A 347 3.08 7.36 -9.99
CA ASP A 347 3.22 5.89 -10.00
C ASP A 347 1.85 5.24 -10.24
N GLY A 348 1.75 4.33 -11.21
CA GLY A 348 0.49 3.76 -11.66
C GLY A 348 -0.27 4.68 -12.63
N PRO A 349 -1.62 4.64 -12.65
CA PRO A 349 -2.48 3.93 -11.69
C PRO A 349 -2.55 2.40 -11.95
N GLU A 350 -2.83 1.65 -10.89
CA GLU A 350 -3.19 0.22 -10.97
C GLU A 350 -4.72 0.07 -11.19
N TYR A 351 -5.19 -1.10 -11.62
CA TYR A 351 -6.60 -1.43 -11.85
C TYR A 351 -7.53 -0.96 -10.73
N GLU A 352 -7.21 -1.34 -9.50
CA GLU A 352 -8.01 -1.01 -8.32
C GLU A 352 -8.19 0.50 -8.17
N THR A 353 -7.13 1.27 -8.40
CA THR A 353 -7.21 2.73 -8.35
C THR A 353 -8.06 3.28 -9.48
N ILE A 354 -7.94 2.74 -10.69
CA ILE A 354 -8.74 3.18 -11.85
C ILE A 354 -10.22 2.96 -11.59
N ALA A 355 -10.60 1.78 -11.10
CA ALA A 355 -11.98 1.48 -10.79
C ALA A 355 -12.49 2.29 -9.58
N ALA A 356 -11.70 2.40 -8.51
CA ALA A 356 -12.10 3.09 -7.28
C ALA A 356 -12.27 4.60 -7.46
N LEU A 357 -11.34 5.27 -8.14
CA LEU A 357 -11.34 6.73 -8.34
C LEU A 357 -11.93 7.16 -9.68
N GLY A 358 -12.31 6.20 -10.52
CA GLY A 358 -12.94 6.40 -11.82
C GLY A 358 -14.37 5.87 -11.84
N SER A 359 -14.54 4.65 -12.34
CA SER A 359 -15.86 4.07 -12.64
C SER A 359 -16.79 4.03 -11.43
N ASN A 360 -16.28 3.68 -10.24
CA ASN A 360 -17.09 3.61 -9.02
C ASN A 360 -17.60 4.98 -8.55
N LEU A 361 -16.95 6.06 -8.96
CA LEU A 361 -17.38 7.45 -8.75
C LEU A 361 -18.19 8.02 -9.93
N GLY A 362 -18.42 7.23 -10.97
CA GLY A 362 -19.07 7.69 -12.21
C GLY A 362 -18.19 8.60 -13.07
N ILE A 363 -16.85 8.50 -12.95
CA ILE A 363 -15.88 9.36 -13.64
C ILE A 363 -15.05 8.54 -14.62
N PHE A 364 -15.14 8.86 -15.91
CA PHE A 364 -14.45 8.14 -16.99
C PHE A 364 -13.36 9.00 -17.65
N ASP A 365 -12.56 9.68 -16.83
CA ASP A 365 -11.46 10.55 -17.28
C ASP A 365 -10.11 10.04 -16.75
N PRO A 366 -9.23 9.52 -17.62
CA PRO A 366 -7.96 8.92 -17.21
C PRO A 366 -6.99 9.94 -16.61
N HIS A 367 -7.05 11.22 -17.00
CA HIS A 367 -6.19 12.26 -16.43
C HIS A 367 -6.63 12.63 -15.01
N PHE A 368 -7.95 12.70 -14.79
CA PHE A 368 -8.49 12.90 -13.44
C PHE A 368 -8.12 11.74 -12.51
N VAL A 369 -8.29 10.49 -12.96
CA VAL A 369 -7.91 9.29 -12.20
C VAL A 369 -6.42 9.33 -11.85
N ALA A 370 -5.55 9.64 -12.80
CA ALA A 370 -4.11 9.74 -12.56
C ALA A 370 -3.76 10.86 -11.56
N GLU A 371 -4.45 12.00 -11.61
CA GLU A 371 -4.26 13.08 -10.65
C GLU A 371 -4.73 12.70 -9.24
N MET A 372 -5.91 12.07 -9.10
CA MET A 372 -6.40 11.61 -7.80
C MET A 372 -5.53 10.49 -7.22
N ASN A 373 -5.00 9.60 -8.06
CA ASN A 373 -4.01 8.59 -7.67
C ASN A 373 -2.75 9.25 -7.07
N PHE A 374 -2.18 10.25 -7.76
CA PHE A 374 -1.04 11.02 -7.24
C PHE A 374 -1.36 11.63 -5.87
N TYR A 375 -2.55 12.21 -5.72
CA TYR A 375 -2.96 12.81 -4.45
C TYR A 375 -3.15 11.78 -3.34
N CYS A 376 -3.72 10.60 -3.63
CA CYS A 376 -3.81 9.52 -2.65
C CYS A 376 -2.42 9.06 -2.20
N ASP A 377 -1.49 8.85 -3.13
CA ASP A 377 -0.12 8.46 -2.82
C ASP A 377 0.58 9.50 -1.94
N THR A 378 0.54 10.78 -2.33
CA THR A 378 1.24 11.82 -1.58
C THR A 378 0.58 12.17 -0.26
N TYR A 379 -0.74 11.98 -0.14
CA TYR A 379 -1.46 12.13 1.12
C TYR A 379 -1.35 10.89 2.01
N GLY A 380 -0.88 9.78 1.46
CA GLY A 380 -0.78 8.49 2.13
C GLY A 380 -2.15 7.94 2.46
N LEU A 381 -3.03 7.82 1.47
CA LEU A 381 -4.40 7.32 1.59
C LEU A 381 -4.64 6.14 0.65
N ASP A 382 -5.36 5.11 1.12
CA ASP A 382 -5.78 3.97 0.32
C ASP A 382 -6.77 4.37 -0.78
N THR A 383 -6.38 4.23 -2.05
CA THR A 383 -7.21 4.62 -3.20
C THR A 383 -8.55 3.87 -3.25
N ILE A 384 -8.57 2.59 -2.85
CA ILE A 384 -9.79 1.77 -2.81
C ILE A 384 -10.73 2.34 -1.77
N SER A 385 -10.26 2.43 -0.52
CA SER A 385 -11.10 2.88 0.59
C SER A 385 -11.55 4.33 0.42
N VAL A 386 -10.72 5.21 -0.17
CA VAL A 386 -11.10 6.57 -0.56
C VAL A 386 -12.25 6.54 -1.58
N GLY A 387 -12.07 5.82 -2.69
CA GLY A 387 -13.06 5.75 -3.76
C GLY A 387 -14.40 5.18 -3.29
N VAL A 388 -14.37 4.07 -2.54
CA VAL A 388 -15.59 3.44 -2.01
C VAL A 388 -16.26 4.32 -0.95
N SER A 389 -15.49 5.00 -0.09
CA SER A 389 -16.07 5.90 0.91
C SER A 389 -16.72 7.13 0.27
N ILE A 390 -16.10 7.71 -0.75
CA ILE A 390 -16.70 8.83 -1.49
C ILE A 390 -17.96 8.36 -2.24
N ALA A 391 -17.91 7.20 -2.89
CA ALA A 391 -19.06 6.62 -3.59
C ALA A 391 -20.25 6.39 -2.64
N PHE A 392 -20.00 5.86 -1.44
CA PHE A 392 -21.03 5.70 -0.41
C PHE A 392 -21.64 7.05 0.00
N ALA A 393 -20.81 8.08 0.19
CA ALA A 393 -21.27 9.42 0.52
C ALA A 393 -22.12 10.05 -0.59
N MET A 394 -21.80 9.77 -1.86
CA MET A 394 -22.62 10.18 -3.00
C MET A 394 -23.99 9.50 -2.99
N GLU A 395 -24.05 8.21 -2.69
CA GLU A 395 -25.30 7.44 -2.73
C GLU A 395 -26.26 7.78 -1.57
N ILE A 396 -25.74 8.15 -0.39
CA ILE A 396 -26.58 8.70 0.69
C ILE A 396 -26.90 10.19 0.53
N GLU A 397 -26.43 10.82 -0.55
CA GLU A 397 -26.67 12.23 -0.90
C GLU A 397 -26.28 13.22 0.23
N VAL A 398 -25.08 13.08 0.80
CA VAL A 398 -24.63 13.94 1.93
C VAL A 398 -24.58 15.44 1.59
N SER A 399 -24.50 15.78 0.31
CA SER A 399 -24.58 17.16 -0.20
C SER A 399 -25.02 17.18 -1.66
N GLU A 400 -25.65 18.27 -2.10
CA GLU A 400 -26.15 18.42 -3.48
C GLU A 400 -25.05 18.39 -4.55
N ASP A 401 -23.82 18.79 -4.18
CA ASP A 401 -22.67 18.81 -5.08
C ASP A 401 -21.92 17.47 -5.14
N LEU A 402 -21.90 16.68 -4.07
CA LEU A 402 -21.19 15.39 -4.03
C LEU A 402 -22.09 14.28 -4.61
N ARG A 403 -22.15 14.25 -5.95
CA ARG A 403 -22.88 13.25 -6.75
C ARG A 403 -21.96 12.56 -7.74
N PHE A 404 -22.36 11.37 -8.22
CA PHE A 404 -21.62 10.61 -9.22
C PHE A 404 -21.29 11.47 -10.45
N GLY A 405 -20.05 11.36 -10.93
CA GLY A 405 -19.52 12.12 -12.06
C GLY A 405 -18.99 13.53 -11.73
N ASN A 406 -19.21 14.06 -10.52
CA ASN A 406 -18.73 15.40 -10.15
C ASN A 406 -17.24 15.39 -9.71
N LYS A 407 -16.34 15.60 -10.67
CA LYS A 407 -14.88 15.62 -10.47
C LYS A 407 -14.43 16.67 -9.45
N GLU A 408 -14.99 17.87 -9.50
CA GLU A 408 -14.61 18.98 -8.63
C GLU A 408 -14.92 18.67 -7.16
N ALA A 409 -16.10 18.08 -6.90
CA ALA A 409 -16.49 17.67 -5.55
C ALA A 409 -15.60 16.54 -5.02
N VAL A 410 -15.28 15.53 -5.84
CA VAL A 410 -14.36 14.43 -5.48
C VAL A 410 -12.97 14.96 -5.11
N ALA A 411 -12.39 15.80 -5.98
CA ALA A 411 -11.07 16.38 -5.72
C ALA A 411 -11.07 17.22 -4.44
N ARG A 412 -12.10 18.06 -4.25
CA ARG A 412 -12.26 18.85 -3.03
C ARG A 412 -12.26 17.96 -1.78
N VAL A 413 -13.08 16.90 -1.77
CA VAL A 413 -13.19 15.97 -0.64
C VAL A 413 -11.87 15.27 -0.35
N LEU A 414 -11.15 14.79 -1.38
CA LEU A 414 -9.84 14.17 -1.20
C LEU A 414 -8.82 15.13 -0.55
N HIS A 415 -8.79 16.40 -1.00
CA HIS A 415 -7.92 17.40 -0.38
C HIS A 415 -8.36 17.75 1.06
N GLU A 416 -9.66 17.76 1.34
CA GLU A 416 -10.20 17.94 2.69
C GLU A 416 -9.82 16.78 3.64
N MET A 417 -9.82 15.53 3.15
CA MET A 417 -9.36 14.37 3.93
C MET A 417 -7.91 14.56 4.38
N ALA A 418 -7.05 15.01 3.47
CA ALA A 418 -5.65 15.28 3.76
C ALA A 418 -5.44 16.37 4.83
N ARG A 419 -6.35 17.33 4.94
CA ARG A 419 -6.31 18.40 5.96
C ARG A 419 -7.09 18.08 7.23
N GLY A 420 -7.91 17.02 7.22
CA GLY A 420 -8.80 16.70 8.33
C GLY A 420 -9.94 17.70 8.52
N GLU A 421 -10.42 18.27 7.42
CA GLU A 421 -11.42 19.34 7.39
C GLU A 421 -12.71 18.90 6.68
N GLY A 422 -13.75 19.71 6.78
CA GLY A 422 -14.97 19.59 5.97
C GLY A 422 -15.58 18.19 5.99
N MET A 423 -16.04 17.75 4.82
CA MET A 423 -16.61 16.42 4.64
C MET A 423 -15.51 15.34 4.60
N GLY A 424 -14.29 15.72 4.17
CA GLY A 424 -13.14 14.82 4.18
C GLY A 424 -12.82 14.25 5.57
N LYS A 425 -13.03 15.02 6.65
CA LYS A 425 -12.88 14.53 8.03
C LYS A 425 -13.81 13.36 8.36
N ILE A 426 -15.02 13.34 7.80
CA ILE A 426 -16.03 12.31 8.03
C ILE A 426 -15.79 11.13 7.09
N ILE A 427 -15.65 11.38 5.79
CA ILE A 427 -15.47 10.33 4.78
C ILE A 427 -14.16 9.57 4.98
N GLY A 428 -13.09 10.26 5.41
CA GLY A 428 -11.80 9.64 5.72
C GLY A 428 -11.81 8.63 6.87
N GLN A 429 -12.92 8.48 7.60
CA GLN A 429 -13.08 7.46 8.63
C GLN A 429 -13.55 6.10 8.09
N GLY A 430 -13.86 6.01 6.79
CA GLY A 430 -14.33 4.78 6.15
C GLY A 430 -15.84 4.55 6.28
N VAL A 431 -16.37 3.65 5.46
CA VAL A 431 -17.80 3.34 5.33
C VAL A 431 -18.42 2.93 6.65
N ARG A 432 -17.76 2.06 7.41
CA ARG A 432 -18.27 1.62 8.72
C ARG A 432 -18.52 2.79 9.68
N LYS A 433 -17.58 3.74 9.75
CA LYS A 433 -17.72 4.92 10.62
C LYS A 433 -18.72 5.93 10.07
N MET A 434 -18.85 6.03 8.76
CA MET A 434 -19.94 6.80 8.15
C MET A 434 -21.31 6.21 8.45
N LYS A 435 -21.50 4.88 8.44
CA LYS A 435 -22.75 4.23 8.85
C LYS A 435 -23.13 4.62 10.28
N GLU A 436 -22.18 4.60 11.21
CA GLU A 436 -22.37 5.04 12.62
C GLU A 436 -22.73 6.53 12.71
N TYR A 437 -22.05 7.38 11.93
CA TYR A 437 -22.26 8.83 11.94
C TYR A 437 -23.61 9.20 11.35
N PHE A 438 -23.91 8.75 10.14
CA PHE A 438 -25.12 9.09 9.40
C PHE A 438 -26.37 8.32 9.85
N GLY A 439 -26.23 7.23 10.60
CA GLY A 439 -27.36 6.48 11.17
C GLY A 439 -28.23 7.27 12.15
N ARG A 440 -27.85 8.52 12.46
CA ARG A 440 -28.68 9.48 13.22
C ARG A 440 -29.71 10.20 12.36
N TRP A 441 -29.52 10.21 11.04
CA TRP A 441 -30.34 10.94 10.07
C TRP A 441 -30.89 10.04 8.95
N CYS A 442 -30.17 8.97 8.60
CA CYS A 442 -30.57 8.01 7.58
C CYS A 442 -31.03 6.70 8.23
N GLU A 443 -31.96 5.99 7.57
CA GLU A 443 -32.40 4.68 8.03
C GLU A 443 -31.23 3.69 8.02
N LYS A 444 -31.00 3.02 9.16
CA LYS A 444 -29.88 2.09 9.33
C LYS A 444 -29.82 1.02 8.24
N LYS A 445 -30.98 0.50 7.83
CA LYS A 445 -31.08 -0.53 6.79
C LYS A 445 -30.55 -0.03 5.45
N ILE A 446 -30.88 1.20 5.06
CA ILE A 446 -30.38 1.81 3.81
C ILE A 446 -28.85 1.91 3.87
N LEU A 447 -28.30 2.40 4.98
CA LEU A 447 -26.85 2.50 5.16
C LEU A 447 -26.14 1.14 5.13
N GLU A 448 -26.79 0.09 5.65
CA GLU A 448 -26.29 -1.28 5.61
C GLU A 448 -26.32 -1.88 4.20
N ASP A 449 -27.40 -1.65 3.45
CA ASP A 449 -27.63 -2.21 2.11
C ASP A 449 -26.65 -1.65 1.06
N ILE A 450 -26.26 -0.38 1.15
CA ILE A 450 -25.40 0.29 0.14
C ILE A 450 -23.95 0.50 0.63
N GLY A 451 -23.69 0.26 1.91
CA GLY A 451 -22.36 0.48 2.47
C GLY A 451 -21.42 -0.68 2.19
N MET A 452 -20.71 -0.59 1.07
CA MET A 452 -19.79 -1.58 0.53
C MET A 452 -18.51 -1.77 1.37
N GLU A 453 -18.67 -2.37 2.55
CA GLU A 453 -17.58 -2.86 3.42
C GLU A 453 -17.90 -4.21 4.05
N SER A 454 -16.85 -4.98 4.36
CA SER A 454 -16.95 -6.20 5.17
C SER A 454 -15.85 -6.21 6.22
N LYS A 455 -16.21 -6.54 7.45
CA LYS A 455 -15.34 -6.47 8.64
C LYS A 455 -14.69 -5.09 8.83
N GLY A 456 -15.25 -4.03 8.25
CA GLY A 456 -14.80 -2.64 8.40
C GLY A 456 -13.85 -2.19 7.31
N LEU A 457 -13.56 -3.06 6.35
CA LEU A 457 -12.72 -2.78 5.22
C LEU A 457 -13.60 -2.70 3.98
N GLU A 458 -13.45 -1.63 3.20
CA GLU A 458 -14.18 -1.42 1.96
C GLU A 458 -13.96 -2.58 0.98
N PHE A 459 -14.91 -2.87 0.09
CA PHE A 459 -14.69 -3.89 -0.94
C PHE A 459 -13.61 -3.42 -1.94
N SER A 460 -12.71 -4.30 -2.34
CA SER A 460 -11.91 -4.07 -3.55
C SER A 460 -12.77 -4.18 -4.81
N MET A 461 -12.22 -3.76 -5.95
CA MET A 461 -13.00 -3.27 -7.07
C MET A 461 -13.59 -4.36 -7.98
N TYR A 462 -14.20 -5.39 -7.41
CA TYR A 462 -14.86 -6.47 -8.15
C TYR A 462 -16.31 -6.65 -7.69
N ILE A 463 -17.27 -6.51 -8.61
CA ILE A 463 -18.65 -6.95 -8.35
C ILE A 463 -18.68 -8.47 -8.30
N THR A 464 -19.35 -8.99 -7.29
CA THR A 464 -19.37 -10.43 -7.00
C THR A 464 -20.71 -11.08 -7.28
N LYS A 465 -21.69 -10.34 -7.83
CA LYS A 465 -23.06 -10.81 -8.02
C LYS A 465 -23.13 -12.16 -8.76
N GLU A 466 -22.29 -12.34 -9.79
CA GLU A 466 -22.27 -13.54 -10.61
C GLU A 466 -21.15 -14.53 -10.21
N SER A 467 -20.24 -14.11 -9.31
CA SER A 467 -19.11 -14.92 -8.83
C SER A 467 -19.33 -15.37 -7.37
N LEU A 468 -19.93 -16.55 -7.19
CA LEU A 468 -20.07 -17.16 -5.86
C LEU A 468 -18.70 -17.43 -5.22
N ALA A 469 -17.68 -17.75 -6.02
CA ALA A 469 -16.34 -17.97 -5.50
C ALA A 469 -15.76 -16.67 -4.91
N GLN A 470 -15.91 -15.53 -5.60
CA GLN A 470 -15.42 -14.25 -5.08
C GLN A 470 -16.25 -13.74 -3.88
N GLN A 471 -17.56 -14.01 -3.84
CA GLN A 471 -18.36 -13.75 -2.63
C GLN A 471 -17.79 -14.50 -1.42
N GLY A 472 -17.47 -15.79 -1.59
CA GLY A 472 -16.78 -16.59 -0.59
C GLY A 472 -15.40 -16.01 -0.23
N GLY A 473 -14.61 -15.62 -1.23
CA GLY A 473 -13.30 -14.98 -1.05
C GLY A 473 -13.37 -13.77 -0.12
N TYR A 474 -14.27 -12.82 -0.38
CA TYR A 474 -14.46 -11.67 0.50
C TYR A 474 -15.05 -12.02 1.86
N GLY A 475 -15.98 -12.98 1.92
CA GLY A 475 -16.58 -13.44 3.17
C GLY A 475 -15.57 -14.06 4.13
N PHE A 476 -14.66 -14.89 3.61
CA PHE A 476 -13.66 -15.61 4.40
C PHE A 476 -12.33 -14.86 4.57
N ALA A 477 -12.08 -13.79 3.82
CA ALA A 477 -10.89 -12.97 3.99
C ALA A 477 -10.74 -12.51 5.45
N LEU A 478 -9.54 -12.70 6.00
CA LEU A 478 -9.26 -12.54 7.43
C LEU A 478 -9.32 -11.06 7.83
N LYS A 479 -8.79 -10.18 6.97
CA LYS A 479 -8.67 -8.74 7.27
C LYS A 479 -9.83 -7.87 6.79
N GLY A 480 -10.83 -8.45 6.12
CA GLY A 480 -11.95 -7.75 5.49
C GLY A 480 -11.98 -7.94 3.97
N ALA A 481 -12.89 -7.27 3.26
CA ALA A 481 -13.13 -7.52 1.82
C ALA A 481 -11.93 -7.09 0.95
N GLN A 482 -10.95 -7.99 0.76
CA GLN A 482 -9.77 -7.78 -0.07
C GLN A 482 -9.52 -8.97 -0.99
N HIS A 483 -9.31 -8.70 -2.28
CA HIS A 483 -9.13 -9.73 -3.29
C HIS A 483 -7.74 -10.40 -3.25
N ASP A 484 -6.76 -9.82 -2.57
CA ASP A 484 -5.38 -10.35 -2.56
C ASP A 484 -5.25 -11.67 -1.79
N GLU A 485 -6.10 -11.90 -0.79
CA GLU A 485 -6.15 -13.17 -0.06
C GLU A 485 -6.74 -14.30 -0.92
N ALA A 486 -7.68 -13.94 -1.79
CA ALA A 486 -8.38 -14.88 -2.66
C ALA A 486 -8.96 -14.15 -3.88
N TRP A 487 -8.22 -14.15 -4.98
CA TRP A 487 -8.70 -13.63 -6.27
C TRP A 487 -9.33 -14.76 -7.07
N LEU A 488 -10.56 -15.11 -6.70
CA LEU A 488 -11.29 -16.27 -7.21
C LEU A 488 -12.22 -15.92 -8.36
N ILE A 489 -12.44 -14.63 -8.63
CA ILE A 489 -13.31 -14.16 -9.71
C ILE A 489 -12.90 -14.70 -11.09
N LYS A 490 -11.60 -14.94 -11.29
CA LYS A 490 -11.12 -15.53 -12.54
C LYS A 490 -11.65 -16.95 -12.74
N MET A 491 -11.71 -17.74 -11.67
CA MET A 491 -12.04 -19.17 -11.75
C MET A 491 -13.45 -19.43 -12.26
N ASP A 492 -14.42 -18.57 -11.92
CA ASP A 492 -15.83 -18.79 -12.26
C ASP A 492 -16.37 -17.82 -13.31
N GLN A 493 -15.73 -16.67 -13.56
CA GLN A 493 -16.22 -15.71 -14.57
C GLN A 493 -15.37 -15.63 -15.83
N LEU A 494 -14.05 -15.87 -15.76
CA LEU A 494 -13.14 -15.62 -16.88
C LEU A 494 -12.64 -16.89 -17.57
N ASP A 495 -12.55 -18.00 -16.84
CA ASP A 495 -12.08 -19.29 -17.37
C ASP A 495 -13.22 -20.19 -17.91
N ASN A 496 -14.48 -19.74 -17.87
CA ASN A 496 -15.68 -20.50 -18.27
C ASN A 496 -16.10 -20.29 -19.73
#